data_AF-A0A439MK27-F1
#
_entry.id   AF-A0A439MK27-F1
#
_cell.length_a   1.000
_cell.length_b   1.000
_cell.length_c   1.000
_cell.angle_alpha   90.00
_cell.angle_beta   90.00
_cell.angle_gamma   90.00
#
_symmetry.space_group_name_H-M   'P 1'
#
loop_
_entity.id
_entity.type
_entity.pdbx_description
1 polymer ?
#
loop_
_entity_poly.entity_id
_entity_poly.type
_entity_poly.pdbx_seq_one_letter_code
_entity_poly.pdbx_strand_id
1 'polypeptide(L)'
;MLDFAIFWDWLSFAVRWLHVVTSIAWIGSSFYFVALDLGLRQRPGMPVGAFGEEWQVHGGGFYHIQKYLVAPAEMPEHLTWFKWESYATWLSGFAMLCVV
;
A
#
# COMPACT_ATOMS: atom_id res chain seq x y z
N MET A 1 -35.47 3.44 -21.11
CA MET A 1 -34.25 4.12 -21.61
C MET A 1 -33.62 5.02 -20.55
N LEU A 2 -34.42 5.82 -19.84
CA LEU A 2 -33.93 6.67 -18.75
C LEU A 2 -33.29 5.86 -17.59
N ASP A 3 -33.89 4.73 -17.20
CA ASP A 3 -33.38 3.90 -16.09
C ASP A 3 -31.97 3.35 -16.35
N PHE A 4 -31.70 2.95 -17.60
CA PHE A 4 -30.37 2.48 -18.01
C PHE A 4 -29.34 3.60 -17.94
N ALA A 5 -29.67 4.80 -18.41
CA ALA A 5 -28.77 5.96 -18.36
C ALA A 5 -28.46 6.35 -16.90
N ILE A 6 -29.48 6.41 -16.03
CA ILE A 6 -29.31 6.71 -14.61
C ILE A 6 -28.41 5.65 -13.94
N PHE A 7 -28.66 4.37 -14.20
CA PHE A 7 -27.82 3.29 -13.68
C PHE A 7 -26.36 3.43 -14.14
N TRP A 8 -26.15 3.71 -15.42
CA TRP A 8 -24.82 3.86 -16.00
C TRP A 8 -24.05 5.05 -15.41
N ASP A 9 -24.73 6.17 -15.16
CA ASP A 9 -24.13 7.33 -14.51
C ASP A 9 -23.71 7.02 -13.07
N TRP A 10 -24.56 6.34 -12.30
CA TRP A 10 -24.21 5.89 -10.95
C TRP A 10 -23.07 4.88 -10.93
N LEU A 11 -23.04 3.95 -11.89
CA LEU A 11 -21.94 3.01 -12.05
C LEU A 11 -20.62 3.74 -12.36
N SER A 12 -20.65 4.66 -13.32
CA SER A 12 -19.50 5.49 -13.70
C SER A 12 -19.00 6.31 -12.51
N PHE A 13 -19.91 6.91 -11.75
CA PHE A 13 -19.59 7.63 -10.52
C PHE A 13 -18.92 6.73 -9.48
N ALA A 14 -19.49 5.55 -9.22
CA ALA A 14 -18.98 4.60 -8.23
C ALA A 14 -17.58 4.10 -8.61
N VAL A 15 -17.33 3.74 -9.86
CA VAL A 15 -16.01 3.26 -10.33
C VAL A 15 -14.97 4.37 -10.25
N ARG A 16 -15.31 5.61 -10.64
CA ARG A 16 -14.41 6.77 -10.49
C ARG A 16 -14.01 6.99 -9.04
N TRP A 17 -14.97 6.98 -8.12
CA TRP A 17 -14.69 7.20 -6.70
C TRP A 17 -13.89 6.06 -6.08
N LEU A 18 -14.22 4.81 -6.43
CA LEU A 18 -13.43 3.65 -6.03
C LEU A 18 -11.97 3.81 -6.50
N HIS A 19 -11.76 4.23 -7.75
CA HIS A 19 -10.42 4.45 -8.28
C HIS A 19 -9.68 5.56 -7.53
N VAL A 20 -10.33 6.69 -7.25
CA VAL A 20 -9.71 7.79 -6.48
C VAL A 20 -9.27 7.30 -5.09
N VAL A 21 -10.14 6.58 -4.37
CA VAL A 21 -9.82 6.09 -3.02
C VAL A 21 -8.65 5.09 -3.04
N THR A 22 -8.70 4.10 -3.94
CA THR A 22 -7.63 3.09 -4.06
C THR A 22 -6.31 3.75 -4.48
N SER A 23 -6.34 4.70 -5.43
CA SER A 23 -5.16 5.48 -5.84
C SER A 23 -4.55 6.28 -4.69
N ILE A 24 -5.36 6.91 -3.83
CA ILE A 24 -4.85 7.61 -2.63
C ILE A 24 -4.16 6.62 -1.69
N ALA A 25 -4.75 5.44 -1.46
CA ALA A 25 -4.15 4.41 -0.62
C ALA A 25 -2.82 3.89 -1.20
N TRP A 26 -2.75 3.67 -2.51
CA TRP A 26 -1.54 3.18 -3.17
C TRP A 26 -0.42 4.22 -3.18
N ILE A 27 -0.74 5.48 -3.50
CA ILE A 27 0.25 6.56 -3.49
C ILE A 27 0.73 6.85 -2.06
N GLY A 28 -0.19 6.86 -1.10
CA GLY A 28 0.13 7.06 0.32
C GLY A 28 1.06 5.98 0.87
N SER A 29 0.76 4.70 0.61
CA SER A 29 1.65 3.59 0.99
C SER A 29 3.01 3.69 0.30
N SER A 30 3.05 4.07 -0.97
CA SER A 30 4.31 4.27 -1.70
C SER A 30 5.18 5.35 -1.04
N PHE A 31 4.62 6.51 -0.71
CA PHE A 31 5.38 7.56 -0.02
C PHE A 31 5.82 7.15 1.38
N TYR A 32 4.98 6.42 2.12
CA TYR A 32 5.35 5.86 3.41
C TYR A 32 6.59 4.95 3.30
N PHE A 33 6.59 4.00 2.36
CA PHE A 33 7.73 3.08 2.19
C PHE A 33 8.99 3.79 1.68
N VAL A 34 8.86 4.81 0.83
CA VAL A 34 10.00 5.66 0.41
C VAL A 34 10.59 6.39 1.62
N ALA A 35 9.75 7.00 2.46
CA ALA A 35 10.21 7.70 3.66
C ALA A 35 10.86 6.74 4.67
N LEU A 36 10.27 5.56 4.88
CA LEU A 36 10.84 4.50 5.71
C LEU A 36 12.23 4.10 5.19
N ASP A 37 12.36 3.82 3.90
CA ASP A 37 13.62 3.39 3.29
C ASP A 37 14.73 4.44 3.42
N LEU A 38 14.39 5.73 3.26
CA LEU A 38 15.32 6.85 3.45
C LEU A 38 15.68 7.08 4.92
N GLY A 39 14.83 6.64 5.86
CA GLY A 39 15.04 6.77 7.30
C GLY A 39 15.89 5.66 7.92
N LEU A 40 16.06 4.51 7.24
CA LEU A 40 16.76 3.35 7.78
C LEU A 40 18.17 3.70 8.27
N ARG A 41 18.51 3.25 9.48
CA ARG A 41 19.85 3.39 10.05
C ARG A 41 20.47 2.05 10.37
N GLN A 42 21.78 1.97 10.16
CA GLN A 42 22.62 0.88 10.63
C GLN A 42 22.93 1.11 12.12
N ARG A 43 22.70 0.11 12.97
CA ARG A 43 22.99 0.18 14.41
C ARG A 43 23.75 -1.06 14.90
N PRO A 44 24.58 -0.95 15.94
CA PRO A 44 25.17 -2.11 16.59
C PRO A 44 24.08 -3.04 17.15
N GLY A 45 24.25 -4.36 17.00
CA GLY A 45 23.33 -5.36 17.54
C GLY A 45 22.10 -5.68 16.70
N MET A 46 22.02 -5.18 15.45
CA MET A 46 20.97 -5.58 14.51
C MET A 46 21.03 -7.08 14.22
N PRO A 47 19.89 -7.71 13.87
CA PRO A 47 19.88 -9.10 13.44
C PRO A 47 20.76 -9.34 12.20
N VAL A 48 21.29 -10.55 12.10
CA VAL A 48 22.14 -10.96 10.97
C VAL A 48 21.36 -10.84 9.67
N GLY A 49 21.93 -10.13 8.69
CA GLY A 49 21.32 -9.92 7.37
C GLY A 49 20.35 -8.74 7.27
N ALA A 50 20.07 -8.03 8.37
CA ALA A 50 19.29 -6.80 8.33
C ALA A 50 20.07 -5.68 7.61
N PHE A 51 19.42 -5.02 6.66
CA PHE A 51 19.95 -3.88 5.92
C PHE A 51 19.82 -2.56 6.69
N GLY A 52 18.96 -2.51 7.70
CA GLY A 52 18.78 -1.33 8.54
C GLY A 52 17.53 -1.45 9.36
N GLU A 53 17.42 -0.57 10.35
CA GLU A 53 16.26 -0.47 11.19
C GLU A 53 15.77 0.97 11.32
N GLU A 54 14.49 1.12 11.62
CA GLU A 54 13.89 2.40 11.96
C GLU A 54 12.86 2.27 13.08
N TRP A 55 12.80 3.32 13.89
CA TRP A 55 11.82 3.46 14.98
C TRP A 55 10.80 4.52 14.61
N GLN A 56 9.53 4.14 14.61
CA GLN A 56 8.43 5.03 14.26
C GLN A 56 7.42 5.13 15.39
N VAL A 57 6.73 6.26 15.50
CA VAL A 57 5.64 6.47 16.45
C VAL A 57 4.36 6.80 15.69
N HIS A 58 3.28 6.10 16.01
CA HIS A 58 1.95 6.40 15.47
C HIS A 58 0.85 5.90 16.40
N GLY A 59 -0.23 6.68 16.53
CA GLY A 59 -1.36 6.30 17.39
C GLY A 59 -1.00 6.11 18.87
N GLY A 60 0.07 6.74 19.35
CA GLY A 60 0.59 6.56 20.71
C GLY A 60 1.44 5.31 20.95
N GLY A 61 1.64 4.46 19.94
CA GLY A 61 2.52 3.28 19.99
C GLY A 61 3.83 3.47 19.24
N PHE A 62 4.77 2.55 19.46
CA PHE A 62 6.07 2.53 18.81
C PHE A 62 6.23 1.27 17.94
N TYR A 63 6.75 1.46 16.74
CA TYR A 63 7.06 0.41 15.78
C TYR A 63 8.57 0.33 15.61
N HIS A 64 9.13 -0.87 15.74
CA HIS A 64 10.52 -1.15 15.42
C HIS A 64 10.53 -1.98 14.13
N ILE A 65 10.99 -1.37 13.05
CA ILE A 65 10.96 -1.97 11.72
C ILE A 65 12.38 -2.31 11.33
N GLN A 66 12.59 -3.52 10.83
CA GLN A 66 13.87 -3.98 10.29
C GLN A 66 13.67 -4.38 8.84
N LYS A 67 14.47 -3.83 7.93
CA LYS A 67 14.43 -4.19 6.52
C LYS A 67 15.48 -5.24 6.21
N TYR A 68 15.07 -6.30 5.53
CA TYR A 68 15.95 -7.30 4.95
C TYR A 68 15.83 -7.19 3.42
N LEU A 69 16.97 -7.23 2.70
CA LEU A 69 16.96 -7.18 1.22
C LEU A 69 16.59 -8.52 0.58
N VAL A 70 16.71 -9.59 1.36
CA VAL A 70 16.34 -10.96 1.02
C VAL A 70 15.59 -11.57 2.20
N ALA A 71 14.96 -12.72 1.99
CA ALA A 71 14.27 -13.41 3.08
C ALA A 71 15.26 -13.68 4.25
N PRO A 72 14.86 -13.39 5.51
CA PRO A 72 15.63 -13.79 6.68
C PRO A 72 15.68 -15.32 6.80
N ALA A 73 16.61 -15.82 7.61
CA ALA A 73 16.77 -17.27 7.85
C ALA A 73 15.51 -17.93 8.42
N GLU A 74 14.77 -17.19 9.26
CA GLU A 74 13.49 -17.60 9.81
C GLU A 74 12.42 -16.59 9.41
N MET A 75 11.45 -17.04 8.63
CA MET A 75 10.30 -16.23 8.23
C MET A 75 9.21 -16.30 9.31
N PRO A 76 8.57 -15.17 9.65
CA PRO A 76 7.44 -15.19 10.56
C PRO A 76 6.25 -15.94 9.94
N GLU A 77 5.48 -16.64 10.78
CA GLU A 77 4.27 -17.37 10.35
C GLU A 77 3.21 -16.41 9.77
N HIS A 78 3.13 -15.20 10.34
CA HIS A 78 2.24 -14.15 9.87
C HIS A 78 3.02 -13.03 9.20
N LEU A 79 2.65 -12.70 7.96
CA LEU A 79 3.18 -11.57 7.22
C LEU A 79 2.07 -10.85 6.47
N THR A 80 2.18 -9.53 6.38
CA THR A 80 1.29 -8.69 5.58
C THR A 80 2.01 -8.27 4.32
N TRP A 81 1.39 -8.55 3.17
CA TRP A 81 1.88 -8.07 1.89
C TRP A 81 0.99 -6.94 1.36
N PHE A 82 1.54 -5.73 1.30
CA PHE A 82 0.93 -4.51 0.78
C PHE A 82 0.85 -4.51 -0.77
N LYS A 83 0.11 -5.46 -1.34
CA LYS A 83 -0.12 -5.58 -2.80
C LYS A 83 -1.49 -5.06 -3.23
N TRP A 84 -2.43 -4.98 -2.29
CA TRP A 84 -3.83 -4.79 -2.63
C TRP A 84 -4.14 -3.37 -3.07
N GLU A 85 -3.43 -2.39 -2.52
CA GLU A 85 -3.57 -0.99 -2.88
C GLU A 85 -3.27 -0.80 -4.37
N SER A 86 -2.14 -1.31 -4.86
CA SER A 86 -1.76 -1.20 -6.27
C SER A 86 -2.66 -2.04 -7.18
N TYR A 87 -3.01 -3.26 -6.78
CA TYR A 87 -3.88 -4.14 -7.58
C TYR A 87 -5.30 -3.58 -7.70
N ALA A 88 -5.86 -3.03 -6.61
CA ALA A 88 -7.18 -2.42 -6.62
C ALA A 88 -7.19 -1.11 -7.43
N THR A 89 -6.13 -0.30 -7.36
CA THR A 89 -5.97 0.87 -8.24
C THR A 89 -5.93 0.46 -9.71
N TRP A 90 -5.15 -0.56 -10.05
CA TRP A 90 -5.07 -1.05 -11.42
C TRP A 90 -6.43 -1.56 -11.92
N LEU A 91 -7.09 -2.42 -11.15
CA LEU A 91 -8.39 -3.00 -11.50
C LEU A 91 -9.47 -1.92 -11.66
N SER A 92 -9.55 -0.97 -10.73
CA SER A 92 -10.51 0.12 -10.81
C SER A 92 -10.21 1.09 -11.96
N GLY A 93 -8.92 1.30 -12.26
CA GLY A 93 -8.48 2.11 -13.40
C GLY A 93 -8.84 1.47 -14.73
N PHE A 94 -8.62 0.16 -14.85
CA PHE A 94 -9.05 -0.62 -16.00
C PHE A 94 -10.57 -0.59 -16.15
N ALA A 95 -11.32 -0.76 -15.05
CA ALA A 95 -12.77 -0.67 -15.07
C ALA A 95 -13.25 0.69 -15.60
N MET A 96 -12.63 1.80 -15.21
CA MET A 96 -12.97 3.12 -15.77
C MET A 96 -12.85 3.13 -17.29
N LEU A 97 -11.79 2.56 -17.88
CA LEU A 97 -11.65 2.51 -19.35
C LEU A 97 -12.80 1.76 -20.05
N CYS A 98 -13.51 0.89 -19.33
CA CYS A 98 -14.65 0.15 -19.87
C CYS A 98 -15.98 0.86 -19.69
N VAL A 99 -16.15 1.67 -18.64
CA VAL A 99 -17.47 2.25 -18.27
C VAL A 99 -17.57 3.77 -18.41
N VAL A 100 -16.44 4.48 -18.46
CA VAL A 100 -16.35 5.95 -18.48
C VAL A 100 -15.89 6.45 -19.83
#